data_AF-A0A946AL06-F1
#
_entry.id   AF-A0A946AL06-F1
#
_cell.length_a   1.000
_cell.length_b   1.000
_cell.length_c   1.000
_cell.angle_alpha   90.00
_cell.angle_beta   90.00
_cell.angle_gamma   90.00
#
_symmetry.space_group_name_H-M   'P 1'
#
loop_
_entity.id
_entity.type
_entity.pdbx_description
1 polymer ?
#
loop_
_entity_poly.entity_id
_entity_poly.type
_entity_poly.pdbx_seq_one_letter_code
_entity_poly.pdbx_strand_id
1 'polypeptide(L)'
;MFFRLLSTLLIVILSGCALQNSPSTEPGPADVTEITVDETALVAVPAEPEELVPDACEILLTRLNETHPLLSSLDATLAGQTARLEEALDQINRPLPPPPIQECPAVAGTEPVGNKDIIGALEWLFMNPPGQHYRARIDSGAETSSLSASNVVEFERDGDDWVRFSFQHDPDDDPINFELPIKRVVLIRQPSVVTAERRVVVEIDIRLGQELQTTEFTLTDRSRMTYPVLLGRTFLMDLYVVDVARSFTHQRYEAP
;
A
#
# COMPACT_ATOMS: atom_id res chain seq x y z
N MET A 1 -58.77 -25.58 11.58
CA MET A 1 -58.98 -24.56 10.52
C MET A 1 -57.64 -24.41 9.78
N PHE A 2 -57.25 -25.43 9.01
CA PHE A 2 -57.36 -25.55 7.55
C PHE A 2 -56.63 -24.45 6.73
N PHE A 3 -55.49 -24.88 6.19
CA PHE A 3 -54.78 -24.52 4.95
C PHE A 3 -55.50 -23.64 3.91
N ARG A 4 -54.75 -22.67 3.32
CA ARG A 4 -54.57 -22.36 1.87
C ARG A 4 -53.75 -21.06 1.74
N LEU A 5 -52.49 -21.07 1.27
CA LEU A 5 -52.04 -21.04 -0.15
C LEU A 5 -52.80 -20.06 -1.05
N LEU A 6 -52.12 -19.06 -1.64
CA LEU A 6 -51.57 -19.10 -3.02
C LEU A 6 -51.26 -17.68 -3.57
N SER A 7 -50.21 -17.59 -4.41
CA SER A 7 -49.96 -16.61 -5.50
C SER A 7 -49.51 -15.19 -5.12
N THR A 8 -48.50 -14.56 -5.73
CA THR A 8 -47.75 -14.75 -6.99
C THR A 8 -46.46 -13.90 -6.88
N LEU A 9 -45.26 -14.45 -7.00
CA LEU A 9 -44.39 -14.43 -8.20
C LEU A 9 -44.44 -13.12 -9.02
N LEU A 10 -43.45 -12.24 -8.81
CA LEU A 10 -43.04 -11.23 -9.79
C LEU A 10 -41.54 -11.42 -10.06
N ILE A 11 -41.25 -12.01 -11.22
CA ILE A 11 -39.92 -12.16 -11.80
C ILE A 11 -39.58 -10.84 -12.48
N VAL A 12 -38.53 -10.16 -12.04
CA VAL A 12 -37.87 -9.10 -12.80
C VAL A 12 -36.48 -9.60 -13.17
N ILE A 13 -36.36 -10.04 -14.42
CA ILE A 13 -35.10 -10.28 -15.13
C ILE A 13 -34.74 -8.93 -15.75
N LEU A 14 -33.51 -8.46 -15.55
CA LEU A 14 -32.77 -7.63 -16.52
C LEU A 14 -31.31 -7.50 -16.06
N SER A 15 -30.44 -8.20 -16.80
CA SER A 15 -29.06 -7.86 -17.21
C SER A 15 -28.12 -7.26 -16.15
N GLY A 16 -27.04 -7.90 -15.74
CA GLY A 16 -26.05 -8.54 -16.60
C GLY A 16 -24.89 -7.58 -16.91
N CYS A 17 -24.03 -7.33 -15.93
CA CYS A 17 -22.65 -6.89 -16.14
C CYS A 17 -21.77 -7.79 -15.27
N ALA A 18 -21.40 -8.94 -15.81
CA ALA A 18 -20.32 -9.72 -15.27
C ALA A 18 -19.04 -8.87 -15.35
N LEU A 19 -18.39 -8.67 -14.21
CA LEU A 19 -16.98 -8.27 -14.16
C LEU A 19 -16.18 -9.36 -14.85
N GLN A 20 -16.00 -9.19 -16.16
CA GLN A 20 -15.02 -9.93 -16.92
C GLN A 20 -13.65 -9.44 -16.43
N ASN A 21 -13.01 -10.22 -15.56
CA ASN A 21 -11.57 -10.23 -15.47
C ASN A 21 -11.06 -10.34 -16.91
N SER A 22 -10.56 -9.23 -17.44
CA SER A 22 -9.81 -9.28 -18.69
C SER A 22 -8.55 -10.07 -18.34
N PRO A 23 -8.30 -11.23 -18.96
CA PRO A 23 -6.97 -11.78 -18.90
C PRO A 23 -6.09 -10.73 -19.56
N SER A 24 -5.17 -10.16 -18.79
CA SER A 24 -4.00 -9.51 -19.36
C SER A 24 -3.23 -10.59 -20.12
N THR A 25 -3.57 -10.78 -21.39
CA THR A 25 -2.68 -11.41 -22.33
C THR A 25 -1.61 -10.37 -22.62
N GLU A 26 -0.61 -10.31 -21.75
CA GLU A 26 0.70 -9.90 -22.23
C GLU A 26 1.02 -10.81 -23.42
N PRO A 27 1.44 -10.28 -24.58
CA PRO A 27 2.20 -11.10 -25.50
C PRO A 27 3.50 -11.43 -24.75
N GLY A 28 3.49 -12.57 -24.04
CA GLY A 28 4.72 -13.25 -23.69
C GLY A 28 5.56 -13.37 -24.96
N PRO A 29 6.91 -13.36 -24.83
CA PRO A 29 7.80 -13.35 -25.98
C PRO A 29 7.31 -14.44 -26.93
N ALA A 30 6.98 -14.06 -28.17
CA ALA A 30 6.53 -15.00 -29.16
C ALA A 30 7.50 -16.17 -29.09
N ASP A 31 6.94 -17.32 -28.71
CA ASP A 31 7.63 -18.59 -28.63
C ASP A 31 8.43 -18.67 -29.93
N VAL A 32 9.76 -18.62 -29.79
CA VAL A 32 10.68 -18.90 -30.88
C VAL A 32 10.57 -20.40 -31.06
N THR A 33 9.41 -20.86 -31.51
CA THR A 33 9.19 -22.23 -31.95
C THR A 33 10.08 -22.36 -33.15
N GLU A 34 11.27 -22.89 -32.89
CA GLU A 34 12.02 -23.71 -33.80
C GLU A 34 11.87 -23.26 -35.25
N ILE A 35 12.70 -22.31 -35.66
CA ILE A 35 13.26 -22.46 -36.99
C ILE A 35 14.13 -23.72 -36.88
N THR A 36 13.52 -24.89 -37.05
CA THR A 36 14.25 -26.10 -37.39
C THR A 36 14.90 -25.79 -38.72
N VAL A 37 16.15 -25.33 -38.66
CA VAL A 37 17.03 -25.43 -39.82
C VAL A 37 17.23 -26.93 -39.97
N ASP A 38 16.59 -27.50 -40.99
CA ASP A 38 16.81 -28.90 -41.33
C ASP A 38 18.28 -29.03 -41.78
N GLU A 39 19.14 -29.37 -40.82
CA GLU A 39 20.58 -29.52 -41.01
C GLU A 39 20.92 -30.78 -41.82
N THR A 40 19.92 -31.53 -42.30
CA THR A 40 20.12 -32.74 -43.10
C THR A 40 20.34 -32.49 -44.60
N ALA A 41 20.27 -31.24 -45.07
CA ALA A 41 20.70 -30.92 -46.43
C ALA A 41 22.22 -30.64 -46.57
N LEU A 42 23.02 -30.90 -45.53
CA LEU A 42 24.47 -30.73 -45.54
C LEU A 42 25.25 -32.06 -45.48
N VAL A 43 24.75 -33.13 -46.11
CA VAL A 43 25.58 -34.31 -46.37
C VAL A 43 25.38 -34.79 -47.80
N ALA A 44 26.33 -34.43 -48.66
CA ALA A 44 27.12 -35.35 -49.49
C ALA A 44 27.77 -34.53 -50.61
N VAL A 45 29.05 -34.20 -50.47
CA VAL A 45 29.88 -33.89 -51.64
C VAL A 45 30.51 -35.22 -52.05
N PRO A 46 30.08 -35.86 -53.15
CA PRO A 46 30.80 -36.99 -53.68
C PRO A 46 32.16 -36.48 -54.17
N ALA A 47 33.22 -37.13 -53.72
CA ALA A 47 34.56 -36.89 -54.21
C ALA A 47 34.73 -37.60 -55.57
N GLU A 48 34.39 -36.92 -56.67
CA GLU A 48 34.89 -37.17 -58.04
C GLU A 48 34.60 -35.90 -58.87
N PRO A 49 35.42 -35.51 -59.85
CA PRO A 49 35.29 -34.24 -60.56
C PRO A 49 34.26 -34.36 -61.68
N GLU A 50 32.98 -34.30 -61.34
CA GLU A 50 31.90 -34.07 -62.31
C GLU A 50 31.59 -32.57 -62.40
N GLU A 51 31.40 -32.12 -63.63
CA GLU A 51 31.30 -30.73 -64.10
C GLU A 51 30.67 -29.75 -63.11
N LEU A 52 31.27 -28.56 -63.01
CA LEU A 52 30.60 -27.38 -62.49
C LEU A 52 29.37 -27.11 -63.38
N VAL A 53 28.22 -27.68 -63.00
CA VAL A 53 26.99 -27.59 -63.79
C VAL A 53 26.62 -26.11 -63.89
N PRO A 54 26.43 -25.55 -65.10
CA PRO A 54 26.12 -24.13 -65.32
C PRO A 54 24.91 -23.61 -64.50
N ASP A 55 24.04 -24.54 -64.10
CA ASP A 55 22.78 -24.33 -63.41
C ASP A 55 22.95 -23.89 -61.93
N ALA A 56 24.03 -24.29 -61.25
CA ALA A 56 24.23 -23.99 -59.83
C ALA A 56 24.47 -22.49 -59.56
N CYS A 57 25.19 -21.82 -60.45
CA CYS A 57 25.41 -20.36 -60.39
C CYS A 57 24.11 -19.60 -60.65
N GLU A 58 23.29 -20.07 -61.59
CA GLU A 58 22.01 -19.47 -61.94
C GLU A 58 20.99 -19.61 -60.80
N ILE A 59 20.97 -20.76 -60.12
CA ILE A 59 20.18 -21.00 -58.91
C ILE A 59 20.60 -20.06 -57.78
N LEU A 60 21.91 -19.89 -57.52
CA LEU A 60 22.40 -18.99 -56.47
C LEU A 60 22.09 -17.52 -56.77
N LEU A 61 22.26 -17.08 -58.03
CA LEU A 61 21.89 -15.73 -58.45
C LEU A 61 20.39 -15.48 -58.32
N THR A 62 19.57 -16.48 -58.65
CA THR A 62 18.11 -16.40 -58.47
C THR A 62 17.76 -16.28 -56.99
N ARG A 63 18.36 -17.09 -56.11
CA ARG A 63 18.17 -17.00 -54.65
C ARG A 63 18.63 -15.67 -54.05
N LEU A 64 19.75 -15.13 -54.52
CA LEU A 64 20.22 -13.80 -54.11
C LEU A 64 19.25 -12.70 -54.55
N ASN A 65 18.73 -12.79 -55.78
CA ASN A 65 17.78 -11.81 -56.31
C ASN A 65 16.39 -11.92 -55.62
N GLU A 66 16.02 -13.11 -55.15
CA GLU A 66 14.83 -13.35 -54.32
C GLU A 66 14.99 -12.84 -52.88
N THR A 67 16.19 -12.95 -52.29
CA THR A 67 16.43 -12.57 -50.88
C THR A 67 16.72 -11.08 -50.69
N HIS A 68 17.31 -10.41 -51.67
CA HIS A 68 17.59 -8.98 -51.63
C HIS A 68 16.35 -8.09 -51.33
N PRO A 69 15.19 -8.26 -51.98
CA PRO A 69 14.01 -7.46 -51.67
C PRO A 69 13.48 -7.72 -50.24
N LEU A 70 13.60 -8.96 -49.75
CA LEU A 70 13.19 -9.31 -48.38
C LEU A 70 14.03 -8.58 -47.34
N LEU A 71 15.36 -8.60 -47.48
CA LEU A 71 16.27 -7.85 -46.61
C LEU A 71 15.94 -6.35 -46.62
N SER A 72 15.74 -5.77 -47.81
CA SER A 72 15.39 -4.35 -47.92
C SER A 72 14.05 -3.99 -47.25
N SER A 73 13.07 -4.89 -47.30
CA SER A 73 11.78 -4.70 -46.64
C SER A 73 11.88 -4.80 -45.12
N LEU A 74 12.79 -5.66 -44.62
CA LEU A 74 13.04 -5.83 -43.20
C LEU A 74 13.76 -4.59 -42.64
N ASP A 75 14.75 -4.07 -43.35
CA ASP A 75 15.44 -2.82 -42.98
C ASP A 75 14.47 -1.63 -42.92
N ALA A 76 13.58 -1.51 -43.91
CA ALA A 76 12.55 -0.47 -43.91
C ALA A 76 11.57 -0.62 -42.74
N THR A 77 11.20 -1.86 -42.39
CA THR A 77 10.32 -2.14 -41.25
C THR A 77 11.00 -1.81 -39.93
N LEU A 78 12.26 -2.22 -39.77
CA LEU A 78 13.06 -1.95 -38.57
C LEU A 78 13.25 -0.45 -38.39
N ALA A 79 13.57 0.28 -39.46
CA ALA A 79 13.68 1.75 -39.43
C ALA A 79 12.35 2.43 -39.03
N GLY A 80 11.22 1.90 -39.51
CA GLY A 80 9.90 2.37 -39.11
C GLY A 80 9.58 2.09 -37.63
N GLN A 81 10.01 0.92 -37.12
CA GLN A 81 9.85 0.57 -35.71
C GLN A 81 10.73 1.42 -34.79
N THR A 82 12.00 1.65 -35.16
CA THR A 82 12.92 2.49 -34.38
C THR A 82 12.42 3.92 -34.28
N ALA A 83 11.93 4.50 -35.38
CA ALA A 83 11.37 5.85 -35.37
C ALA A 83 10.15 5.98 -34.44
N ARG A 84 9.25 4.98 -34.44
CA ARG A 84 8.10 4.94 -33.53
C ARG A 84 8.53 4.81 -32.07
N LEU A 85 9.57 4.02 -31.81
CA LEU A 85 10.08 3.81 -30.46
C LEU A 85 10.76 5.07 -29.92
N GLU A 86 11.54 5.76 -30.76
CA GLU A 86 12.16 7.05 -30.45
C GLU A 86 11.10 8.12 -30.17
N GLU A 87 10.03 8.17 -30.98
CA GLU A 87 8.92 9.10 -30.76
C GLU A 87 8.17 8.80 -29.45
N ALA A 88 7.88 7.53 -29.16
CA ALA A 88 7.26 7.13 -27.90
C ALA A 88 8.15 7.47 -26.69
N LEU A 89 9.46 7.31 -26.83
CA LEU A 89 10.42 7.65 -25.77
C LEU A 89 10.50 9.16 -25.53
N ASP A 90 10.42 9.99 -26.58
CA ASP A 90 10.32 11.46 -26.44
C ASP A 90 9.04 11.85 -25.70
N GLN A 91 7.90 11.21 -26.03
CA GLN A 91 6.63 11.48 -25.36
C GLN A 91 6.66 11.14 -23.87
N ILE A 92 7.30 10.02 -23.48
CA ILE A 92 7.43 9.61 -22.08
C ILE A 92 8.37 10.55 -21.30
N ASN A 93 9.47 10.96 -21.93
CA ASN A 93 10.49 11.80 -21.27
C ASN A 93 10.20 13.29 -21.33
N ARG A 94 9.16 13.72 -22.06
CA ARG A 94 8.77 15.12 -22.12
C ARG A 94 8.36 15.60 -20.72
N PRO A 95 9.01 16.65 -20.19
CA PRO A 95 8.59 17.23 -18.91
C PRO A 95 7.14 17.67 -19.02
N LEU A 96 6.28 17.18 -18.13
CA LEU A 96 4.94 17.72 -18.01
C LEU A 96 5.06 19.22 -17.70
N PRO A 97 4.26 20.09 -18.34
CA PRO A 97 4.17 21.47 -17.88
C PRO A 97 3.81 21.45 -16.39
N PRO A 98 4.46 22.30 -15.57
CA PRO A 98 4.10 22.39 -14.17
C PRO A 98 2.61 22.67 -14.09
N PRO A 99 1.86 21.97 -13.20
CA PRO A 99 0.46 22.29 -13.00
C PRO A 99 0.37 23.79 -12.68
N PRO A 100 -0.68 24.48 -13.14
CA PRO A 100 -0.89 25.88 -12.75
C PRO A 100 -0.86 25.93 -11.22
N ILE A 101 0.09 26.71 -10.68
CA ILE A 101 0.19 26.94 -9.24
C ILE A 101 -1.04 27.77 -8.88
N GLN A 102 -2.12 27.08 -8.49
CA GLN A 102 -3.21 27.73 -7.81
C GLN A 102 -2.68 28.06 -6.43
N GLU A 103 -2.41 29.35 -6.18
CA GLU A 103 -2.09 29.83 -4.85
C GLU A 103 -3.18 29.33 -3.92
N CYS A 104 -2.86 28.34 -3.08
CA CYS A 104 -3.74 27.95 -2.00
C CYS A 104 -3.95 29.22 -1.18
N PRO A 105 -5.20 29.70 -1.03
CA PRO A 105 -5.43 30.86 -0.18
C PRO A 105 -4.80 30.53 1.17
N ALA A 106 -3.98 31.45 1.68
CA ALA A 106 -3.41 31.30 3.01
C ALA A 106 -4.58 31.16 3.99
N VAL A 107 -4.87 29.92 4.41
CA VAL A 107 -5.90 29.67 5.40
C VAL A 107 -5.32 30.09 6.73
N ALA A 108 -5.44 31.39 7.01
CA ALA A 108 -5.28 31.94 8.34
C ALA A 108 -6.45 31.43 9.17
N GLY A 109 -6.22 30.34 9.91
CA GLY A 109 -7.23 29.80 10.80
C GLY A 109 -6.87 28.41 11.31
N THR A 110 -6.93 28.26 12.62
CA THR A 110 -7.29 27.04 13.34
C THR A 110 -8.82 26.94 13.47
N GLU A 111 -9.56 27.57 12.55
CA GLU A 111 -11.01 27.60 12.63
C GLU A 111 -11.54 26.19 12.39
N PRO A 112 -12.38 25.65 13.29
CA PRO A 112 -12.88 24.30 13.19
C PRO A 112 -13.58 24.09 11.85
N VAL A 113 -13.34 22.92 11.23
CA VAL A 113 -14.05 22.52 10.01
C VAL A 113 -15.41 21.97 10.45
N GLY A 114 -16.42 22.85 10.48
CA GLY A 114 -17.71 22.53 11.07
C GLY A 114 -17.59 22.40 12.59
N ASN A 115 -17.87 21.21 13.12
CA ASN A 115 -17.74 20.91 14.56
C ASN A 115 -16.44 20.19 14.92
N LYS A 116 -15.51 20.04 13.96
CA LYS A 116 -14.24 19.32 14.17
C LYS A 116 -13.10 20.28 14.38
N ASP A 117 -12.30 20.01 15.39
CA ASP A 117 -11.12 20.77 15.72
C ASP A 117 -9.94 20.40 14.80
N ILE A 118 -9.09 21.37 14.47
CA ILE A 118 -7.93 21.16 13.58
C ILE A 118 -6.69 20.91 14.44
N ILE A 119 -6.12 19.71 14.32
CA ILE A 119 -4.90 19.31 15.03
C ILE A 119 -3.73 19.08 14.07
N GLY A 120 -2.50 19.17 14.58
CA GLY A 120 -1.28 18.91 13.82
C GLY A 120 -0.95 17.43 13.67
N ALA A 121 0.15 17.13 12.97
CA ALA A 121 0.70 15.77 12.87
C ALA A 121 1.22 15.23 14.21
N LEU A 122 1.58 16.13 15.12
CA LEU A 122 2.07 15.85 16.47
C LEU A 122 1.27 16.71 17.45
N GLU A 123 0.88 16.15 18.59
CA GLU A 123 0.15 16.88 19.62
C GLU A 123 0.62 16.51 21.04
N TRP A 124 0.35 17.41 21.98
CA TRP A 124 0.45 17.11 23.40
C TRP A 124 -0.78 16.34 23.85
N LEU A 125 -0.54 15.20 24.49
CA LEU A 125 -1.57 14.36 25.07
C LEU A 125 -1.38 14.26 26.57
N PHE A 126 -2.37 14.67 27.34
CA PHE A 126 -2.42 14.37 28.77
C PHE A 126 -3.04 13.00 28.98
N MET A 127 -2.41 12.15 29.79
CA MET A 127 -2.87 10.78 30.06
C MET A 127 -3.08 10.58 31.55
N ASN A 128 -4.23 10.04 31.94
CA ASN A 128 -4.58 9.74 33.33
C ASN A 128 -5.13 8.31 33.46
N PRO A 129 -4.53 7.45 34.31
CA PRO A 129 -3.23 7.63 34.99
C PRO A 129 -2.07 7.73 33.97
N PRO A 130 -0.89 8.29 34.33
CA PRO A 130 -0.46 8.73 35.65
C PRO A 130 -0.70 10.22 35.93
N GLY A 131 -1.32 10.95 35.00
CA GLY A 131 -1.52 12.40 35.09
C GLY A 131 -0.33 13.19 34.53
N GLN A 132 0.14 12.81 33.34
CA GLN A 132 1.32 13.43 32.70
C GLN A 132 1.10 13.68 31.20
N HIS A 133 1.92 14.57 30.62
CA HIS A 133 1.87 14.89 29.19
C HIS A 133 2.90 14.11 28.38
N TYR A 134 2.46 13.61 27.23
CA TYR A 134 3.29 12.90 26.28
C TYR A 134 3.12 13.48 24.88
N ARG A 135 4.19 13.48 24.09
CA ARG A 135 4.09 13.74 22.64
C ARG A 135 3.44 12.53 21.97
N ALA A 136 2.33 12.75 21.28
CA ALA A 136 1.65 11.75 20.48
C ALA A 136 1.73 12.10 19.00
N ARG A 137 1.92 11.08 18.17
CA ARG A 137 1.79 11.22 16.72
C ARG A 137 0.36 10.87 16.30
N ILE A 138 -0.22 11.75 15.49
CA ILE A 138 -1.53 11.56 14.90
C ILE A 138 -1.38 10.67 13.66
N ASP A 139 -2.07 9.52 13.65
CA ASP A 139 -1.93 8.53 12.59
C ASP A 139 -3.31 8.11 12.06
N SER A 140 -3.78 8.84 11.03
CA SER A 140 -5.01 8.50 10.33
C SER A 140 -4.93 7.20 9.53
N GLY A 141 -3.76 6.56 9.40
CA GLY A 141 -3.59 5.26 8.77
C GLY A 141 -3.90 4.09 9.71
N ALA A 142 -3.83 4.31 11.02
CA ALA A 142 -4.15 3.31 12.03
C ALA A 142 -5.64 3.35 12.41
N GLU A 143 -6.27 2.19 12.63
CA GLU A 143 -7.62 2.12 13.18
C GLU A 143 -7.61 2.44 14.69
N THR A 144 -6.93 1.58 15.46
CA THR A 144 -6.80 1.71 16.91
C THR A 144 -5.50 2.43 17.28
N SER A 145 -5.54 3.23 18.35
CA SER A 145 -4.36 3.85 18.96
C SER A 145 -3.39 2.79 19.49
N SER A 146 -2.11 3.17 19.63
CA SER A 146 -1.08 2.26 20.17
C SER A 146 -0.18 2.96 21.17
N LEU A 147 0.23 2.22 22.19
CA LEU A 147 1.09 2.68 23.28
C LEU A 147 2.32 1.78 23.36
N SER A 148 3.50 2.40 23.39
CA SER A 148 4.77 1.70 23.58
C SER A 148 4.77 1.02 24.95
N ALA A 149 5.01 -0.28 24.99
CA ALA A 149 5.01 -1.04 26.22
C ALA A 149 6.14 -2.06 26.21
N SER A 150 6.96 -2.05 27.26
CA SER A 150 7.97 -3.07 27.54
C SER A 150 7.61 -3.81 28.83
N ASN A 151 8.24 -4.97 29.07
CA ASN A 151 8.00 -5.80 30.25
C ASN A 151 6.49 -6.08 30.51
N VAL A 152 5.75 -6.38 29.43
CA VAL A 152 4.31 -6.64 29.50
C VAL A 152 4.07 -7.98 30.20
N VAL A 153 3.37 -7.96 31.33
CA VAL A 153 3.04 -9.13 32.15
C VAL A 153 1.55 -9.11 32.47
N GLU A 154 0.83 -10.12 31.99
CA GLU A 154 -0.58 -10.37 32.33
C GLU A 154 -0.66 -11.04 33.72
N PHE A 155 -1.59 -10.62 34.57
CA PHE A 155 -1.81 -11.19 35.92
C PHE A 155 -3.28 -11.05 36.35
N GLU A 156 -3.70 -11.85 37.33
CA GLU A 156 -5.05 -11.77 37.90
C GLU A 156 -5.03 -10.91 39.17
N ARG A 157 -6.02 -10.03 39.33
CA ARG A 157 -6.27 -9.24 40.55
C ARG A 157 -7.77 -9.22 40.83
N ASP A 158 -8.15 -9.68 42.02
CA ASP A 158 -9.54 -9.70 42.50
C ASP A 158 -10.52 -10.43 41.55
N GLY A 159 -10.01 -11.40 40.77
CA GLY A 159 -10.79 -12.18 39.80
C GLY A 159 -10.89 -11.56 38.40
N ASP A 160 -10.28 -10.39 38.18
CA ASP A 160 -10.21 -9.73 36.87
C ASP A 160 -8.80 -9.89 36.25
N ASP A 161 -8.75 -9.87 34.91
CA ASP A 161 -7.50 -9.89 34.14
C ASP A 161 -6.88 -8.49 34.08
N TRP A 162 -5.61 -8.39 34.45
CA TRP A 162 -4.83 -7.15 34.49
C TRP A 162 -3.52 -7.30 33.71
N VAL A 163 -2.96 -6.16 33.31
CA VAL A 163 -1.64 -6.10 32.68
C VAL A 163 -0.76 -5.09 33.40
N ARG A 164 0.48 -5.49 33.68
CA ARG A 164 1.56 -4.60 34.11
C ARG A 164 2.52 -4.39 32.95
N PHE A 165 2.92 -3.15 32.71
CA PHE A 165 3.92 -2.83 31.69
C PHE A 165 4.69 -1.56 32.04
N SER A 166 5.87 -1.41 31.45
CA SER A 166 6.69 -0.21 31.54
C SER A 166 6.50 0.63 30.26
N PHE A 167 6.27 1.93 30.45
CA PHE A 167 6.16 2.92 29.39
C PHE A 167 7.28 3.95 29.56
N GLN A 168 7.97 4.25 28.47
CA GLN A 168 9.07 5.23 28.46
C GLN A 168 8.79 6.26 27.37
N HIS A 169 8.75 7.54 27.74
CA HIS A 169 8.43 8.63 26.80
C HIS A 169 9.66 9.03 25.97
N ASP A 170 10.78 9.26 26.64
CA ASP A 170 12.07 9.61 26.06
C ASP A 170 13.13 8.62 26.55
N PRO A 171 14.13 8.22 25.73
CA PRO A 171 15.18 7.31 26.16
C PRO A 171 15.94 7.73 27.43
N ASP A 172 15.98 9.04 27.71
CA ASP A 172 16.64 9.61 28.89
C ASP A 172 15.74 9.63 30.14
N ASP A 173 14.43 9.39 30.00
CA ASP A 173 13.48 9.35 31.11
C ASP A 173 13.45 7.99 31.80
N ASP A 174 13.20 7.99 33.11
CA ASP A 174 12.92 6.75 33.85
C ASP A 174 11.60 6.11 33.36
N PRO A 175 11.55 4.78 33.12
CA PRO A 175 10.32 4.10 32.75
C PRO A 175 9.24 4.20 33.83
N ILE A 176 8.02 4.52 33.41
CA ILE A 176 6.83 4.58 34.26
C ILE A 176 6.10 3.24 34.18
N ASN A 177 5.78 2.65 35.33
CA ASN A 177 5.02 1.40 35.36
C ASN A 177 3.53 1.67 35.44
N PHE A 178 2.78 0.97 34.59
CA PHE A 178 1.34 0.98 34.54
C PHE A 178 0.79 -0.35 35.01
N GLU A 179 -0.35 -0.32 35.68
CA GLU A 179 -1.18 -1.48 35.95
C GLU A 179 -2.62 -1.12 35.59
N LEU A 180 -3.15 -1.77 34.57
CA LEU A 180 -4.47 -1.48 34.02
C LEU A 180 -5.25 -2.79 33.81
N PRO A 181 -6.59 -2.77 33.94
CA PRO A 181 -7.41 -3.91 33.56
C PRO A 181 -7.29 -4.18 32.06
N ILE A 182 -7.28 -5.45 31.68
CA ILE A 182 -7.28 -5.86 30.27
C ILE A 182 -8.70 -5.68 29.73
N LYS A 183 -8.84 -4.82 28.71
CA LYS A 183 -10.13 -4.64 28.04
C LYS A 183 -10.46 -5.81 27.12
N ARG A 184 -9.48 -6.23 26.33
CA ARG A 184 -9.56 -7.36 25.39
C ARG A 184 -8.18 -7.72 24.88
N VAL A 185 -8.08 -8.90 24.26
CA VAL A 185 -6.88 -9.31 23.52
C VAL A 185 -7.22 -9.37 22.04
N VAL A 186 -6.37 -8.76 21.21
CA VAL A 186 -6.50 -8.77 19.75
C VAL A 186 -5.43 -9.61 19.10
N LEU A 187 -5.76 -10.18 17.96
CA LEU A 187 -4.82 -10.91 17.13
C LEU A 187 -4.49 -10.07 15.90
N ILE A 188 -3.30 -9.49 15.88
CA ILE A 188 -2.81 -8.66 14.78
C ILE A 188 -2.18 -9.56 13.72
N ARG A 189 -2.77 -9.55 12.51
CA ARG A 189 -2.22 -10.23 11.33
C ARG A 189 -1.52 -9.19 10.47
N GLN A 190 -0.20 -9.32 10.33
CA GLN A 190 0.56 -8.52 9.37
C GLN A 190 0.67 -9.32 8.06
N PRO A 191 0.39 -8.73 6.88
CA PRO A 191 0.46 -9.44 5.60
C PRO A 191 1.83 -10.11 5.34
N SER A 192 2.89 -9.55 5.93
CA SER A 192 4.28 -10.01 5.81
C SER A 192 4.71 -11.03 6.87
N VAL A 193 3.86 -11.37 7.85
CA VAL A 193 4.22 -12.26 8.97
C VAL A 193 3.23 -13.42 9.06
N VAL A 194 3.75 -14.65 9.00
CA VAL A 194 2.94 -15.89 9.00
C VAL A 194 2.20 -16.08 10.33
N THR A 195 2.82 -15.70 11.44
CA THR A 195 2.24 -15.82 12.78
C THR A 195 1.57 -14.52 13.20
N ALA A 196 0.33 -14.64 13.64
CA ALA A 196 -0.39 -13.49 14.14
C ALA A 196 0.05 -13.14 15.57
N GLU A 197 0.25 -11.85 15.82
CA GLU A 197 0.75 -11.32 17.09
C GLU A 197 -0.43 -11.06 18.03
N ARG A 198 -0.40 -11.63 19.24
CA ARG A 198 -1.39 -11.30 20.28
C ARG A 198 -0.99 -9.99 20.93
N ARG A 199 -1.90 -9.01 20.98
CA ARG A 199 -1.71 -7.75 21.69
C ARG A 199 -2.82 -7.52 22.69
N VAL A 200 -2.42 -7.10 23.89
CA VAL A 200 -3.35 -6.66 24.93
C VAL A 200 -3.86 -5.26 24.59
N VAL A 201 -5.13 -5.02 24.86
CA VAL A 201 -5.77 -3.71 24.73
C VAL A 201 -6.16 -3.23 26.12
N VAL A 202 -5.82 -1.98 26.43
CA VAL A 202 -6.18 -1.28 27.67
C VAL A 202 -6.96 -0.02 27.34
N GLU A 203 -7.76 0.46 28.28
CA GLU A 203 -8.44 1.76 28.19
C GLU A 203 -7.73 2.77 29.07
N ILE A 204 -7.49 3.98 28.55
CA ILE A 204 -6.86 5.08 29.28
C ILE A 204 -7.60 6.38 28.99
N ASP A 205 -7.82 7.19 30.02
CA ASP A 205 -8.38 8.52 29.85
C ASP A 205 -7.31 9.46 29.34
N ILE A 206 -7.58 10.06 28.18
CA ILE A 206 -6.66 10.97 27.52
C ILE A 206 -7.34 12.30 27.23
N ARG A 207 -6.55 13.37 27.27
CA ARG A 207 -7.02 14.70 26.91
C ARG A 207 -6.09 15.34 25.89
N LEU A 208 -6.71 15.85 24.83
CA LEU A 208 -6.08 16.65 23.78
C LEU A 208 -6.88 17.94 23.66
N GLY A 209 -6.24 19.09 23.86
CA GLY A 209 -6.95 20.36 23.91
C GLY A 209 -7.99 20.37 25.05
N GLN A 210 -9.26 20.59 24.69
CA GLN A 210 -10.39 20.63 25.63
C GLN A 210 -11.11 19.28 25.76
N GLU A 211 -10.86 18.34 24.85
CA GLU A 211 -11.61 17.08 24.77
C GLU A 211 -10.98 16.01 25.66
N LEU A 212 -11.79 15.45 26.56
CA LEU A 212 -11.45 14.30 27.39
C LEU A 212 -12.13 13.06 26.82
N GLN A 213 -11.35 12.03 26.49
CA GLN A 213 -11.84 10.80 25.89
C GLN A 213 -11.18 9.57 26.53
N THR A 214 -11.98 8.56 26.87
CA THR A 214 -11.46 7.23 27.20
C THR A 214 -11.12 6.51 25.90
N THR A 215 -9.84 6.18 25.70
CA THR A 215 -9.34 5.63 24.43
C THR A 215 -8.72 4.26 24.63
N GLU A 216 -9.01 3.34 23.70
CA GLU A 216 -8.37 2.04 23.64
C GLU A 216 -6.97 2.14 23.03
N PHE A 217 -5.98 1.57 23.73
CA PHE A 217 -4.61 1.46 23.27
C PHE A 217 -4.21 0.00 23.14
N THR A 218 -3.69 -0.36 21.97
CA THR A 218 -2.96 -1.61 21.80
C THR A 218 -1.54 -1.47 22.38
N LEU A 219 -1.15 -2.41 23.25
CA LEU A 219 0.20 -2.46 23.80
C LEU A 219 1.14 -3.12 22.80
N THR A 220 2.24 -2.46 22.46
CA THR A 220 3.22 -2.94 21.48
C THR A 220 4.62 -2.43 21.82
N ASP A 221 5.65 -3.24 21.64
CA ASP A 221 7.03 -2.77 21.83
C ASP A 221 7.41 -1.84 20.67
N ARG A 222 7.49 -0.55 20.97
CA ARG A 222 7.90 0.51 20.05
C ARG A 222 9.16 1.23 20.55
N SER A 223 9.99 0.55 21.34
CA SER A 223 11.25 1.09 21.90
C SER A 223 12.21 1.68 20.84
N ARG A 224 12.10 1.23 19.58
CA ARG A 224 12.91 1.72 18.45
C ARG A 224 12.26 2.87 17.65
N MET A 225 11.08 3.33 18.05
CA MET A 225 10.30 4.36 17.34
C MET A 225 10.44 5.71 18.03
N THR A 226 10.40 6.79 17.26
CA THR A 226 10.51 8.16 17.78
C THR A 226 9.33 8.58 18.67
N TYR A 227 8.13 8.07 18.39
CA TYR A 227 6.92 8.43 19.11
C TYR A 227 6.33 7.19 19.80
N PRO A 228 6.32 7.17 21.16
CA PRO A 228 5.82 6.04 21.92
C PRO A 228 4.29 6.02 22.01
N VAL A 229 3.60 7.09 21.63
CA VAL A 229 2.14 7.19 21.58
C VAL A 229 1.68 7.48 20.15
N LEU A 230 0.76 6.66 19.64
CA LEU A 230 0.05 6.91 18.38
C LEU A 230 -1.45 7.03 18.63
N LEU A 231 -2.09 8.04 18.05
CA LEU A 231 -3.55 8.19 18.05
C LEU A 231 -4.13 7.79 16.70
N GLY A 232 -4.94 6.74 16.70
CA GLY A 232 -5.58 6.18 15.51
C GLY A 232 -6.93 6.82 15.20
N ARG A 233 -7.53 6.40 14.07
CA ARG A 233 -8.80 6.92 13.56
C ARG A 233 -9.96 6.80 14.53
N THR A 234 -10.04 5.78 15.38
CA THR A 234 -11.14 5.67 16.35
C THR A 234 -11.19 6.85 17.31
N PHE A 235 -10.03 7.37 17.74
CA PHE A 235 -9.96 8.59 18.55
C PHE A 235 -10.22 9.86 17.71
N LEU A 236 -9.76 9.86 16.45
CA LEU A 236 -9.87 11.03 15.58
C LEU A 236 -11.27 11.26 15.01
N MET A 237 -12.06 10.18 14.91
CA MET A 237 -13.37 10.18 14.31
C MET A 237 -14.29 11.18 15.03
N ASP A 238 -15.06 11.92 14.23
CA ASP A 238 -16.05 12.92 14.66
C ASP A 238 -15.55 14.14 15.45
N LEU A 239 -14.32 14.12 15.97
CA LEU A 239 -13.75 15.20 16.78
C LEU A 239 -12.72 16.04 16.02
N TYR A 240 -11.92 15.45 15.13
CA TYR A 240 -10.72 16.11 14.61
C TYR A 240 -10.55 16.08 13.09
N VAL A 241 -9.84 17.07 12.57
CA VAL A 241 -9.24 17.13 11.23
C VAL A 241 -7.73 17.32 11.40
N VAL A 242 -6.94 16.59 10.62
CA VAL A 242 -5.48 16.59 10.75
C VAL A 242 -4.84 17.48 9.69
N ASP A 243 -4.20 18.57 10.10
CA ASP A 243 -3.30 19.37 9.28
C ASP A 243 -1.86 18.88 9.47
N VAL A 244 -1.37 18.09 8.52
CA VAL A 244 -0.04 17.48 8.56
C VAL A 244 1.11 18.51 8.49
N ALA A 245 0.84 19.75 8.09
CA ALA A 245 1.84 20.81 8.05
C ALA A 245 2.07 21.46 9.43
N ARG A 246 1.20 21.19 10.40
CA ARG A 246 1.27 21.76 11.76
C ARG A 246 1.69 20.72 12.79
N SER A 247 2.09 21.17 13.97
CA SER A 247 2.41 20.35 15.13
C SER A 247 2.23 21.18 16.39
N PHE A 248 1.78 20.55 17.48
CA PHE A 248 1.52 21.17 18.78
C PHE A 248 0.57 22.37 18.66
N THR A 249 -0.54 22.18 17.94
CA THR A 249 -1.58 23.22 17.77
C THR A 249 -2.26 23.51 19.11
N HIS A 250 -2.30 22.52 20.00
CA HIS A 250 -2.83 22.65 21.34
C HIS A 250 -1.71 22.79 22.38
N GLN A 251 -1.91 23.70 23.32
CA GLN A 251 -1.06 23.79 24.50
C GLN A 251 -1.27 22.58 25.41
N ARG A 252 -0.28 22.32 26.27
CA ARG A 252 -0.41 21.28 27.30
C ARG A 252 -1.58 21.64 28.21
N TYR A 253 -2.46 20.67 28.45
CA TYR A 253 -3.55 20.83 29.40
C TYR A 253 -3.02 21.11 30.81
N GLU A 254 -3.48 22.18 31.44
CA GLU A 254 -3.20 22.44 32.86
C GLU A 254 -4.35 21.88 33.69
N ALA A 255 -4.06 20.86 34.51
CA ALA A 255 -5.05 20.33 35.43
C ALA A 255 -5.39 21.42 36.48
N PRO A 256 -6.67 21.64 36.78
CA PRO A 256 -7.10 22.60 37.80
C PRO A 256 -6.70 22.18 39.21
#